data_AF-A0A2E1I1Z2-F1
#
_entry.id   AF-A0A2E1I1Z2-F1
#
_cell.length_a   1.000
_cell.length_b   1.000
_cell.length_c   1.000
_cell.angle_alpha   90.00
_cell.angle_beta   90.00
_cell.angle_gamma   90.00
#
_symmetry.space_group_name_H-M   'P 1'
#
loop_
_entity.id
_entity.type
_entity.pdbx_description
1 polymer ?
#
loop_
_entity_poly.entity_id
_entity_poly.type
_entity_poly.pdbx_seq_one_letter_code
_entity_poly.pdbx_strand_id
1 'polypeptide(L)'
;MDLYKKASTISNINSLIHIGGHKGEEIQKYKKLKLKNVIYIEPIKKFAEEIENKTKNLKNFTVLAIGLGSEDKEDEINIADGHESGSSSILSPRPSSIEFKNRETITIKKFSSLDLPILDLAIIDTQGYELEVLKGFEDKIQNFKFLIIEFSNYEGYIGQVTYPQLNEFLNSSNFFMTSQIKEVKKVLKNKNAGSYGDALYVNSKYLSSKRIFISKIHFLFVNNIFSDLINKYSKLNTYKVIIKKLLKISN
;
A
#
# COMPACT_ATOMS: atom_id res chain seq x y z
N MET A 1 -9.30 -3.34 -5.68
CA MET A 1 -10.72 -2.94 -5.50
C MET A 1 -11.42 -3.60 -4.32
N ASP A 2 -11.10 -4.84 -3.93
CA ASP A 2 -11.75 -5.47 -2.77
C ASP A 2 -11.49 -4.70 -1.46
N LEU A 3 -10.26 -4.27 -1.20
CA LEU A 3 -9.93 -3.45 -0.03
C LEU A 3 -10.64 -2.09 -0.03
N TYR A 4 -10.71 -1.41 -1.18
CA TYR A 4 -11.50 -0.18 -1.32
C TYR A 4 -12.96 -0.40 -0.92
N LYS A 5 -13.59 -1.48 -1.41
CA LYS A 5 -14.98 -1.81 -1.05
C LYS A 5 -15.13 -1.99 0.45
N LYS A 6 -14.22 -2.72 1.10
CA LYS A 6 -14.21 -2.88 2.56
C LYS A 6 -14.08 -1.54 3.29
N ALA A 7 -13.17 -0.68 2.86
CA ALA A 7 -13.03 0.67 3.42
C ALA A 7 -14.33 1.49 3.28
N SER A 8 -14.97 1.44 2.11
CA SER A 8 -16.22 2.16 1.84
C SER A 8 -17.41 1.70 2.68
N THR A 9 -17.37 0.47 3.24
CA THR A 9 -18.40 0.01 4.20
C THR A 9 -18.22 0.56 5.60
N ILE A 10 -17.02 1.07 5.93
CA ILE A 10 -16.72 1.66 7.25
C ILE A 10 -17.05 3.15 7.25
N SER A 11 -16.65 3.88 6.22
CA SER A 11 -16.95 5.30 6.06
C SER A 11 -16.92 5.69 4.58
N ASN A 12 -17.64 6.75 4.24
CA ASN A 12 -17.68 7.27 2.88
C ASN A 12 -16.29 7.79 2.44
N ILE A 13 -15.92 7.51 1.19
CA ILE A 13 -14.67 7.92 0.54
C ILE A 13 -15.03 8.83 -0.63
N ASN A 14 -14.65 10.09 -0.52
CA ASN A 14 -14.89 11.12 -1.53
C ASN A 14 -13.61 11.51 -2.27
N SER A 15 -12.44 11.20 -1.72
CA SER A 15 -11.17 11.57 -2.31
C SER A 15 -10.10 10.54 -2.01
N LEU A 16 -9.15 10.38 -2.93
CA LEU A 16 -7.99 9.52 -2.70
C LEU A 16 -6.72 10.09 -3.32
N ILE A 17 -5.59 9.67 -2.76
CA ILE A 17 -4.27 9.76 -3.38
C ILE A 17 -3.74 8.36 -3.66
N HIS A 18 -3.17 8.14 -4.83
CA HIS A 18 -2.52 6.91 -5.22
C HIS A 18 -1.04 7.20 -5.48
N ILE A 19 -0.18 6.61 -4.65
CA ILE A 19 1.26 6.84 -4.61
C ILE A 19 1.96 5.61 -5.17
N GLY A 20 2.71 5.80 -6.26
CA GLY A 20 3.22 4.71 -7.10
C GLY A 20 2.19 4.29 -8.15
N GLY A 21 1.79 5.25 -8.98
CA GLY A 21 0.70 5.06 -9.94
C GLY A 21 1.03 4.19 -11.15
N HIS A 22 2.31 3.95 -11.44
CA HIS A 22 2.84 3.31 -12.64
C HIS A 22 2.08 3.81 -13.89
N LYS A 23 1.48 2.92 -14.70
CA LYS A 23 0.78 3.31 -15.92
C LYS A 23 -0.68 3.71 -15.66
N GLY A 24 -1.13 3.81 -14.42
CA GLY A 24 -2.50 4.18 -14.07
C GLY A 24 -3.53 3.09 -14.36
N GLU A 25 -3.19 1.85 -14.07
CA GLU A 25 -4.03 0.65 -14.26
C GLU A 25 -5.40 0.77 -13.58
N GLU A 26 -5.49 1.55 -12.49
CA GLU A 26 -6.68 1.74 -11.67
C GLU A 26 -7.61 2.83 -12.23
N ILE A 27 -7.16 3.65 -13.18
CA ILE A 27 -7.90 4.85 -13.64
C ILE A 27 -9.34 4.50 -14.04
N GLN A 28 -9.54 3.44 -14.82
CA GLN A 28 -10.89 3.03 -15.25
C GLN A 28 -11.79 2.60 -14.11
N LYS A 29 -11.20 2.06 -13.04
CA LYS A 29 -11.94 1.71 -11.82
C LYS A 29 -12.28 2.98 -11.04
N TYR A 30 -11.35 3.93 -10.91
CA TYR A 30 -11.58 5.21 -10.22
C TYR A 30 -12.63 6.09 -10.90
N LYS A 31 -12.69 6.12 -12.24
CA LYS A 31 -13.74 6.85 -12.98
C LYS A 31 -15.16 6.42 -12.57
N LYS A 32 -15.33 5.16 -12.14
CA LYS A 32 -16.63 4.61 -11.71
C LYS A 32 -17.01 4.98 -10.27
N LEU A 33 -16.08 5.50 -9.47
CA LEU A 33 -16.26 5.75 -8.04
C LEU A 33 -16.86 7.13 -7.71
N LYS A 34 -17.07 8.01 -8.71
CA LYS A 34 -17.63 9.37 -8.53
C LYS A 34 -16.93 10.20 -7.43
N LEU A 35 -15.60 10.05 -7.33
CA LEU A 35 -14.77 10.77 -6.36
C LEU A 35 -14.65 12.26 -6.71
N LYS A 36 -14.62 13.12 -5.69
CA LYS A 36 -14.42 14.56 -5.81
C LYS A 36 -13.00 14.92 -6.24
N ASN A 37 -12.00 14.23 -5.68
CA ASN A 37 -10.58 14.44 -5.98
C ASN A 37 -9.86 13.09 -6.08
N VAL A 38 -9.06 12.90 -7.11
CA VAL A 38 -8.16 11.75 -7.30
C VAL A 38 -6.79 12.30 -7.63
N ILE A 39 -5.83 12.09 -6.74
CA ILE A 39 -4.44 12.54 -6.94
C ILE A 39 -3.58 11.32 -7.23
N TYR A 40 -2.83 11.37 -8.32
CA TYR A 40 -1.79 10.39 -8.64
C TYR A 40 -0.42 11.00 -8.35
N ILE A 41 0.43 10.22 -7.69
CA ILE A 41 1.85 10.50 -7.55
C ILE A 41 2.61 9.41 -8.29
N GLU A 42 3.37 9.80 -9.31
CA GLU A 42 4.18 8.88 -10.10
C GLU A 42 5.50 9.57 -10.47
N PRO A 43 6.64 9.15 -9.90
CA PRO A 43 7.91 9.83 -10.12
C PRO A 43 8.51 9.62 -11.51
N ILE A 44 8.22 8.50 -12.19
CA ILE A 44 8.80 8.19 -13.51
C ILE A 44 8.08 9.02 -14.56
N LYS A 45 8.79 9.94 -15.21
CA LYS A 45 8.18 10.95 -16.09
C LYS A 45 7.30 10.34 -17.17
N LYS A 46 7.77 9.29 -17.84
CA LYS A 46 7.01 8.58 -18.89
C LYS A 46 5.68 8.05 -18.38
N PHE A 47 5.66 7.52 -17.16
CA PHE A 47 4.47 6.93 -16.55
C PHE A 47 3.49 8.01 -16.08
N ALA A 48 4.00 9.10 -15.48
CA ALA A 48 3.19 10.27 -15.16
C ALA A 48 2.51 10.85 -16.41
N GLU A 49 3.25 11.02 -17.51
CA GLU A 49 2.71 11.49 -18.80
C GLU A 49 1.62 10.54 -19.35
N GLU A 50 1.79 9.22 -19.19
CA GLU A 50 0.74 8.26 -19.57
C GLU A 50 -0.54 8.42 -18.74
N ILE A 51 -0.42 8.63 -17.42
CA ILE A 51 -1.55 8.86 -16.52
C ILE A 51 -2.25 10.16 -16.94
N GLU A 52 -1.50 11.26 -17.11
CA GLU A 52 -2.02 12.56 -17.52
C GLU A 52 -2.81 12.46 -18.83
N ASN A 53 -2.28 11.76 -19.83
CA ASN A 53 -2.97 11.54 -21.09
C ASN A 53 -4.30 10.78 -20.92
N LYS A 54 -4.35 9.78 -20.02
CA LYS A 54 -5.56 9.00 -19.70
C LYS A 54 -6.59 9.80 -18.89
N THR A 55 -6.17 10.86 -18.22
CA THR A 55 -7.00 11.70 -17.33
C THR A 55 -7.21 13.14 -17.80
N LYS A 56 -6.63 13.57 -18.93
CA LYS A 56 -6.65 14.97 -19.41
C LYS A 56 -8.01 15.67 -19.46
N ASN A 57 -9.08 14.91 -19.69
CA ASN A 57 -10.45 15.43 -19.77
C ASN A 57 -11.23 15.31 -18.44
N LEU A 58 -10.57 14.90 -17.35
CA LEU A 58 -11.17 14.66 -16.04
C LEU A 58 -10.71 15.73 -15.06
N LYS A 59 -11.60 16.68 -14.75
CA LYS A 59 -11.29 17.82 -13.87
C LYS A 59 -11.00 17.42 -12.42
N ASN A 60 -11.43 16.24 -12.00
CA ASN A 60 -11.24 15.72 -10.65
C ASN A 60 -9.97 14.87 -10.50
N PHE A 61 -9.15 14.74 -11.54
CA PHE A 61 -7.87 14.03 -11.50
C PHE A 61 -6.72 15.02 -11.55
N THR A 62 -5.73 14.80 -10.70
CA THR A 62 -4.46 15.54 -10.68
C THR A 62 -3.33 14.52 -10.71
N VAL A 63 -2.28 14.80 -11.47
CA VAL A 63 -1.07 13.96 -11.52
C VAL A 63 0.10 14.84 -11.08
N LEU A 64 0.94 14.34 -10.19
CA LEU A 64 2.18 14.98 -9.79
C LEU A 64 3.34 14.05 -10.13
N ALA A 65 4.21 14.51 -11.02
CA ALA A 65 5.41 13.80 -11.47
C ALA A 65 6.55 13.92 -10.45
N ILE A 66 6.32 13.42 -9.23
CA ILE A 66 7.25 13.44 -8.10
C ILE A 66 7.20 12.11 -7.36
N GLY A 67 8.19 11.83 -6.52
CA GLY A 67 8.15 10.79 -5.49
C GLY A 67 7.71 11.37 -4.14
N LEU A 68 7.23 10.49 -3.24
CA LEU A 68 7.05 10.84 -1.84
C LEU A 68 8.05 10.10 -0.96
N GLY A 69 8.50 10.76 0.10
CA GLY A 69 9.46 10.20 1.05
C GLY A 69 9.52 11.02 2.34
N SER A 70 10.43 10.64 3.23
CA SER A 70 10.60 11.25 4.54
C SER A 70 11.30 12.61 4.51
N GLU A 71 11.89 12.99 3.37
CA GLU A 71 12.63 14.22 3.17
C GLU A 71 12.43 14.77 1.75
N ASP A 72 12.56 16.10 1.61
CA ASP A 72 12.59 16.77 0.31
C ASP A 72 14.00 16.65 -0.28
N LYS A 73 14.15 15.96 -1.41
CA LYS A 73 15.46 15.73 -2.06
C LYS A 73 15.33 15.34 -3.53
N GLU A 74 16.46 15.24 -4.22
CA GLU A 74 16.59 14.49 -5.46
C GLU A 74 17.18 13.10 -5.14
N ASP A 75 16.72 12.07 -5.84
CA ASP A 75 17.24 10.70 -5.70
C ASP A 75 17.17 9.94 -7.03
N GLU A 76 17.78 8.75 -7.10
CA GLU A 76 17.67 7.87 -8.26
C GLU A 76 16.62 6.77 -8.04
N ILE A 77 15.73 6.58 -9.01
CA ILE A 77 14.82 5.44 -9.04
C ILE A 77 15.35 4.34 -9.96
N ASN A 78 15.33 3.09 -9.49
CA ASN A 78 15.67 1.91 -10.29
C ASN A 78 14.44 1.42 -11.05
N ILE A 79 14.59 1.17 -12.36
CA ILE A 79 13.48 0.78 -13.24
C ILE A 79 13.80 -0.57 -13.90
N ALA A 80 12.91 -1.54 -13.74
CA ALA A 80 13.06 -2.87 -14.33
C ALA A 80 12.98 -2.85 -15.87
N ASP A 81 13.71 -3.75 -16.52
CA ASP A 81 13.65 -3.96 -17.96
C ASP A 81 12.52 -4.91 -18.38
N GLY A 82 11.98 -4.70 -19.58
CA GLY A 82 10.97 -5.56 -20.20
C GLY A 82 9.66 -4.84 -20.54
N HIS A 83 8.90 -5.38 -21.49
CA HIS A 83 7.68 -4.77 -22.05
C HIS A 83 6.56 -4.50 -21.00
N GLU A 84 6.66 -5.10 -19.82
CA GLU A 84 5.70 -5.01 -18.71
C GLU A 84 6.35 -4.53 -17.39
N SER A 85 7.27 -3.56 -17.42
CA SER A 85 8.11 -3.09 -16.29
C SER A 85 7.39 -2.52 -15.05
N GLY A 86 6.41 -3.23 -14.48
CA GLY A 86 5.64 -2.85 -13.28
C GLY A 86 6.43 -2.98 -11.98
N SER A 87 7.75 -2.82 -12.01
CA SER A 87 8.60 -2.85 -10.82
C SER A 87 9.63 -1.73 -10.92
N SER A 88 9.45 -0.73 -10.06
CA SER A 88 10.37 0.39 -9.90
C SER A 88 10.42 0.81 -8.45
N SER A 89 11.62 1.08 -7.94
CA SER A 89 11.82 1.48 -6.55
C SER A 89 13.04 2.37 -6.40
N ILE A 90 12.96 3.30 -5.45
CA ILE A 90 14.13 4.09 -4.99
C ILE A 90 15.13 3.15 -4.32
N LEU A 91 14.66 2.11 -3.64
CA LEU A 91 15.52 1.11 -3.03
C LEU A 91 16.20 0.25 -4.09
N SER A 92 17.44 -0.15 -3.80
CA SER A 92 18.19 -1.05 -4.68
C SER A 92 17.53 -2.43 -4.71
N PRO A 93 17.22 -3.00 -5.88
CA PRO A 93 16.66 -4.35 -5.96
C PRO A 93 17.68 -5.39 -5.50
N ARG A 94 17.21 -6.44 -4.81
CA ARG A 94 18.08 -7.60 -4.56
C ARG A 94 18.31 -8.39 -5.85
N PRO A 95 19.45 -9.12 -5.97
CA PRO A 95 19.70 -10.00 -7.11
C PRO A 95 18.53 -10.94 -7.36
N SER A 96 17.96 -10.86 -8.57
CA SER A 96 16.80 -11.65 -8.99
C SER A 96 16.89 -11.94 -10.49
N SER A 97 15.88 -12.62 -11.05
CA SER A 97 15.76 -12.81 -12.50
C SER A 97 15.30 -11.54 -13.24
N ILE A 98 14.86 -10.51 -12.52
CA ILE A 98 14.46 -9.22 -13.08
C ILE A 98 15.71 -8.34 -13.15
N GLU A 99 15.99 -7.83 -14.35
CA GLU A 99 17.08 -6.89 -14.58
C GLU A 99 16.59 -5.45 -14.40
N PHE A 100 17.44 -4.60 -13.83
CA PHE A 100 17.18 -3.17 -13.62
C PHE A 100 18.33 -2.37 -14.24
N LYS A 101 18.33 -2.20 -15.57
CA LYS A 101 19.40 -1.47 -16.28
C LYS A 101 19.13 0.03 -16.39
N ASN A 102 17.90 0.47 -16.13
CA ASN A 102 17.52 1.88 -16.26
C ASN A 102 17.42 2.56 -14.90
N ARG A 103 17.83 3.83 -14.87
CA ARG A 103 17.67 4.73 -13.73
C ARG A 103 17.20 6.09 -14.21
N GLU A 104 16.45 6.78 -13.37
CA GLU A 104 15.99 8.15 -13.60
C GLU A 104 16.20 8.97 -12.32
N THR A 105 16.68 10.20 -12.44
CA THR A 105 16.73 11.13 -11.32
C THR A 105 15.34 11.72 -11.11
N ILE A 106 14.84 11.66 -9.88
CA ILE A 106 13.49 12.08 -9.52
C ILE A 106 13.51 13.03 -8.33
N THR A 107 12.57 13.97 -8.33
CA THR A 107 12.30 14.82 -7.16
C THR A 107 11.42 14.07 -6.17
N ILE A 108 11.88 13.98 -4.92
CA ILE A 108 11.13 13.46 -3.78
C ILE A 108 10.69 14.61 -2.88
N LYS A 109 9.43 14.57 -2.44
CA LYS A 109 8.85 15.52 -1.50
C LYS A 109 8.23 14.82 -0.30
N LYS A 110 8.23 15.50 0.85
CA LYS A 110 7.35 15.12 1.95
C LYS A 110 5.90 15.41 1.54
N PHE A 111 4.98 14.51 1.85
CA PHE A 111 3.55 14.81 1.67
C PHE A 111 3.15 16.04 2.50
N SER A 112 3.75 16.20 3.68
CA SER A 112 3.50 17.34 4.55
C SER A 112 3.94 18.69 3.95
N SER A 113 4.92 18.73 3.05
CA SER A 113 5.37 19.96 2.38
C SER A 113 4.50 20.36 1.19
N LEU A 114 3.60 19.47 0.73
CA LEU A 114 2.68 19.76 -0.37
C LEU A 114 1.39 20.44 0.13
N ASP A 115 0.89 21.38 -0.66
CA ASP A 115 -0.43 22.00 -0.47
C ASP A 115 -1.52 21.18 -1.16
N LEU A 116 -1.86 20.04 -0.55
CA LEU A 116 -2.89 19.13 -1.04
C LEU A 116 -4.16 19.24 -0.20
N PRO A 117 -5.35 19.03 -0.80
CA PRO A 117 -6.60 18.99 -0.06
C PRO A 117 -6.60 17.84 0.95
N ILE A 118 -7.54 17.87 1.89
CA ILE A 118 -7.79 16.72 2.77
C ILE A 118 -8.31 15.54 1.94
N LEU A 119 -7.69 14.38 2.13
CA LEU A 119 -7.93 13.16 1.38
C LEU A 119 -8.43 12.06 2.30
N ASP A 120 -9.45 11.30 1.86
CA ASP A 120 -10.05 10.25 2.68
C ASP A 120 -9.21 8.95 2.70
N LEU A 121 -8.58 8.61 1.57
CA LEU A 121 -7.85 7.37 1.37
C LEU A 121 -6.47 7.63 0.74
N ALA A 122 -5.42 7.03 1.29
CA ALA A 122 -4.15 6.87 0.58
C ALA A 122 -3.98 5.42 0.12
N ILE A 123 -3.53 5.23 -1.11
CA ILE A 123 -3.05 3.95 -1.64
C ILE A 123 -1.54 4.13 -1.85
N ILE A 124 -0.73 3.25 -1.25
CA ILE A 124 0.73 3.36 -1.22
C ILE A 124 1.32 2.05 -1.73
N ASP A 125 1.89 2.10 -2.93
CA ASP A 125 2.59 0.99 -3.58
C ASP A 125 3.90 1.53 -4.15
N THR A 126 4.93 1.57 -3.32
CA THR A 126 6.23 2.17 -3.66
C THR A 126 7.34 1.14 -3.72
N GLN A 127 6.96 -0.14 -3.85
CA GLN A 127 7.87 -1.26 -4.00
C GLN A 127 8.99 -1.24 -2.95
N GLY A 128 8.61 -1.17 -1.67
CA GLY A 128 9.52 -1.26 -0.53
C GLY A 128 9.86 0.05 0.16
N TYR A 129 9.46 1.20 -0.40
CA TYR A 129 9.70 2.53 0.18
C TYR A 129 8.53 3.05 1.04
N GLU A 130 7.58 2.18 1.42
CA GLU A 130 6.28 2.58 2.01
C GLU A 130 6.48 3.31 3.34
N LEU A 131 7.42 2.86 4.17
CA LEU A 131 7.67 3.48 5.46
C LEU A 131 8.21 4.91 5.31
N GLU A 132 9.05 5.17 4.31
CA GLU A 132 9.59 6.51 4.09
C GLU A 132 8.50 7.47 3.60
N VAL A 133 7.61 7.00 2.72
CA VAL A 133 6.41 7.76 2.34
C VAL A 133 5.56 8.11 3.56
N LEU A 134 5.28 7.11 4.42
CA LEU A 134 4.47 7.30 5.62
C LEU A 134 5.10 8.26 6.62
N LYS A 135 6.42 8.22 6.81
CA LYS A 135 7.16 9.21 7.63
C LYS A 135 6.99 10.62 7.06
N GLY A 136 7.02 10.77 5.73
CA GLY A 136 6.80 12.03 5.04
C GLY A 136 5.39 12.61 5.15
N PHE A 137 4.42 11.83 5.62
CA PHE A 137 3.07 12.35 5.91
C PHE A 137 3.07 13.21 7.18
N GLU A 138 3.99 12.96 8.11
CA GLU A 138 4.06 13.62 9.42
C GLU A 138 2.66 13.65 10.08
N ASP A 139 2.28 14.76 10.70
CA ASP A 139 0.98 14.89 11.37
C ASP A 139 -0.21 14.81 10.40
N LYS A 140 0.00 15.09 9.11
CA LYS A 140 -1.07 15.03 8.09
C LYS A 140 -1.56 13.60 7.85
N ILE A 141 -0.84 12.56 8.31
CA ILE A 141 -1.34 11.17 8.28
C ILE A 141 -2.70 11.04 8.98
N GLN A 142 -2.96 11.87 10.00
CA GLN A 142 -4.20 11.84 10.79
C GLN A 142 -5.44 12.35 10.04
N ASN A 143 -5.26 12.94 8.86
CA ASN A 143 -6.34 13.39 8.00
C ASN A 143 -6.96 12.26 7.19
N PHE A 144 -6.20 11.18 6.96
CA PHE A 144 -6.70 10.01 6.24
C PHE A 144 -7.63 9.18 7.13
N LYS A 145 -8.72 8.70 6.54
CA LYS A 145 -9.59 7.68 7.14
C LYS A 145 -8.99 6.30 6.98
N PHE A 146 -8.39 6.07 5.81
CA PHE A 146 -7.94 4.76 5.37
C PHE A 146 -6.58 4.86 4.70
N LEU A 147 -5.79 3.81 4.86
CA LEU A 147 -4.57 3.57 4.10
C LEU A 147 -4.67 2.16 3.50
N ILE A 148 -4.37 2.01 2.22
CA ILE A 148 -4.13 0.72 1.58
C ILE A 148 -2.66 0.70 1.22
N ILE A 149 -1.90 -0.24 1.80
CA ILE A 149 -0.44 -0.21 1.75
C ILE A 149 0.08 -1.57 1.30
N GLU A 150 0.99 -1.58 0.33
CA GLU A 150 1.75 -2.78 -0.04
C GLU A 150 2.62 -3.21 1.15
N PHE A 151 2.68 -4.51 1.42
CA PHE A 151 3.57 -5.06 2.43
C PHE A 151 4.32 -6.27 1.90
N SER A 152 5.47 -6.53 2.52
CA SER A 152 6.23 -7.76 2.32
C SER A 152 6.77 -8.29 3.65
N ASN A 153 6.72 -9.61 3.83
CA ASN A 153 7.37 -10.33 4.94
C ASN A 153 8.80 -10.75 4.62
N TYR A 154 9.30 -10.35 3.44
CA TYR A 154 10.67 -10.57 3.02
C TYR A 154 11.20 -9.30 2.38
N GLU A 155 12.51 -9.15 2.43
CA GLU A 155 13.19 -8.01 1.86
C GLU A 155 13.38 -8.28 0.36
N GLY A 156 12.53 -7.70 -0.49
CA GLY A 156 12.67 -7.77 -1.96
C GLY A 156 13.66 -6.74 -2.47
N TYR A 157 13.70 -5.58 -1.81
CA TYR A 157 14.64 -4.50 -2.06
C TYR A 157 15.53 -4.29 -0.84
N ILE A 158 16.80 -3.95 -1.06
CA ILE A 158 17.78 -3.76 -0.01
C ILE A 158 17.32 -2.64 0.92
N GLY A 159 17.19 -2.93 2.21
CA GLY A 159 16.71 -1.98 3.22
C GLY A 159 15.19 -1.84 3.33
N GLN A 160 14.41 -2.61 2.56
CA GLN A 160 12.95 -2.64 2.68
C GLN A 160 12.53 -3.12 4.08
N VAL A 161 11.59 -2.41 4.69
CA VAL A 161 11.04 -2.83 5.98
C VAL A 161 10.11 -4.03 5.86
N THR A 162 10.10 -4.84 6.90
CA THR A 162 9.19 -5.99 6.99
C THR A 162 7.78 -5.55 7.40
N TYR A 163 6.78 -6.35 7.05
CA TYR A 163 5.39 -6.07 7.42
C TYR A 163 5.16 -5.90 8.93
N PRO A 164 5.80 -6.66 9.85
CA PRO A 164 5.73 -6.39 11.27
C PRO A 164 6.21 -4.99 11.67
N GLN A 165 7.32 -4.52 11.10
CA GLN A 165 7.86 -3.18 11.37
C GLN A 165 6.94 -2.09 10.81
N LEU A 166 6.41 -2.31 9.60
CA LEU A 166 5.42 -1.40 8.99
C LEU A 166 4.14 -1.31 9.84
N ASN A 167 3.63 -2.45 10.33
CA ASN A 167 2.44 -2.51 11.18
C ASN A 167 2.69 -1.85 12.56
N GLU A 168 3.90 -1.97 13.11
CA GLU A 168 4.29 -1.28 14.35
C GLU A 168 4.18 0.24 14.18
N PHE A 169 4.78 0.79 13.12
CA PHE A 169 4.71 2.22 12.80
C PHE A 169 3.27 2.71 12.59
N LEU A 170 2.45 1.92 11.89
CA LEU A 170 1.06 2.28 11.62
C LEU A 170 0.22 2.26 12.91
N ASN A 171 0.42 1.26 13.76
CA ASN A 171 -0.26 1.18 15.06
C ASN A 171 0.12 2.36 15.96
N SER A 172 1.39 2.77 16.00
CA SER A 172 1.81 3.97 16.74
C SER A 172 1.21 5.25 16.15
N SER A 173 0.90 5.25 14.86
CA SER A 173 0.23 6.34 14.16
C SER A 173 -1.31 6.25 14.23
N ASN A 174 -1.88 5.41 15.10
CA ASN A 174 -3.32 5.20 15.26
C ASN A 174 -4.04 4.57 14.05
N PHE A 175 -3.33 3.82 13.22
CA PHE A 175 -3.90 3.05 12.11
C PHE A 175 -3.80 1.55 12.37
N PHE A 176 -4.92 0.85 12.26
CA PHE A 176 -5.00 -0.58 12.58
C PHE A 176 -5.39 -1.42 11.37
N MET A 177 -4.68 -2.51 11.13
CA MET A 177 -4.98 -3.44 10.04
C MET A 177 -6.34 -4.12 10.28
N THR A 178 -7.25 -3.98 9.32
CA THR A 178 -8.58 -4.60 9.37
C THR A 178 -8.78 -5.70 8.34
N SER A 179 -8.00 -5.69 7.27
CA SER A 179 -8.08 -6.66 6.19
C SER A 179 -6.79 -6.66 5.38
N GLN A 180 -6.44 -7.80 4.82
CA GLN A 180 -5.33 -7.93 3.88
C GLN A 180 -5.66 -8.90 2.76
N ILE A 181 -5.07 -8.68 1.59
CA ILE A 181 -4.98 -9.65 0.50
C ILE A 181 -3.53 -10.09 0.48
N LYS A 182 -3.29 -11.37 0.71
CA LYS A 182 -1.93 -11.90 0.91
C LYS A 182 -1.65 -13.06 -0.02
N GLU A 183 -0.54 -12.98 -0.74
CA GLU A 183 0.03 -14.06 -1.51
C GLU A 183 1.27 -14.63 -0.80
N VAL A 184 1.41 -15.96 -0.77
CA VAL A 184 2.53 -16.64 -0.11
C VAL A 184 3.45 -17.26 -1.18
N LYS A 185 4.60 -16.63 -1.45
CA LYS A 185 5.58 -17.15 -2.43
C LYS A 185 6.18 -18.47 -1.93
N LYS A 186 6.79 -18.46 -0.75
CA LYS A 186 7.31 -19.66 -0.08
C LYS A 186 7.15 -19.56 1.43
N VAL A 187 6.79 -20.68 2.05
CA VAL A 187 6.48 -20.74 3.49
C VAL A 187 7.73 -20.97 4.34
N LEU A 188 8.64 -21.83 3.88
CA LEU A 188 9.88 -22.13 4.60
C LEU A 188 10.90 -21.01 4.40
N LYS A 189 11.40 -20.43 5.49
CA LYS A 189 12.38 -19.33 5.49
C LYS A 189 13.64 -19.72 4.69
N ASN A 190 13.80 -19.09 3.54
CA ASN A 190 15.04 -18.96 2.80
C ASN A 190 15.09 -17.53 2.24
N LYS A 191 16.17 -17.17 1.53
CA LYS A 191 16.38 -15.81 0.99
C LYS A 191 15.22 -15.31 0.10
N ASN A 192 14.43 -16.22 -0.49
CA ASN A 192 13.32 -15.91 -1.39
C ASN A 192 11.97 -16.39 -0.82
N ALA A 193 11.86 -16.51 0.50
CA ALA A 193 10.65 -16.95 1.18
C ALA A 193 9.97 -15.82 1.92
N GLY A 194 8.66 -15.92 1.98
CA GLY A 194 7.80 -14.93 2.58
C GLY A 194 6.50 -14.78 1.80
N SER A 195 5.77 -13.74 2.18
CA SER A 195 4.48 -13.36 1.62
C SER A 195 4.46 -11.86 1.39
N TYR A 196 3.62 -11.42 0.46
CA TYR A 196 3.44 -10.01 0.13
C TYR A 196 1.98 -9.77 -0.22
N GLY A 197 1.60 -8.50 -0.40
CA GLY A 197 0.29 -8.09 -0.88
C GLY A 197 -0.13 -6.76 -0.28
N ASP A 198 -1.45 -6.55 -0.22
CA ASP A 198 -2.02 -5.27 0.20
C ASP A 198 -2.74 -5.39 1.54
N ALA A 199 -2.61 -4.38 2.39
CA ALA A 199 -3.30 -4.29 3.67
C ALA A 199 -4.13 -3.01 3.78
N LEU A 200 -5.38 -3.15 4.21
CA LEU A 200 -6.25 -2.05 4.59
C LEU A 200 -6.06 -1.73 6.08
N TYR A 201 -5.55 -0.53 6.33
CA TYR A 201 -5.48 0.10 7.63
C TYR A 201 -6.55 1.17 7.79
N VAL A 202 -7.11 1.25 8.99
CA VAL A 202 -8.19 2.19 9.31
C VAL A 202 -7.77 3.04 10.50
N ASN A 203 -7.96 4.36 10.39
CA ASN A 203 -7.69 5.29 11.48
C ASN A 203 -8.60 4.95 12.68
N SER A 204 -8.04 4.98 13.88
CA SER A 204 -8.73 4.64 15.13
C SER A 204 -10.02 5.41 15.35
N LYS A 205 -10.12 6.65 14.84
CA LYS A 205 -11.33 7.50 14.88
C LYS A 205 -12.55 6.83 14.21
N TYR A 206 -12.32 5.87 13.31
CA TYR A 206 -13.38 5.13 12.59
C TYR A 206 -13.54 3.69 13.10
N LEU A 207 -12.91 3.32 14.23
CA LEU A 207 -13.01 2.00 14.83
C LEU A 207 -13.45 2.09 16.30
N SER A 208 -14.25 1.12 16.74
CA SER A 208 -14.49 0.95 18.18
C SER A 208 -13.29 0.30 18.88
N SER A 209 -13.15 0.51 20.20
CA SER A 209 -12.07 -0.13 20.99
C SER A 209 -12.06 -1.66 20.86
N LYS A 210 -13.25 -2.29 20.80
CA LYS A 210 -13.39 -3.74 20.53
C LYS A 210 -12.81 -4.11 19.16
N ARG A 211 -13.06 -3.30 18.13
CA ARG A 211 -12.52 -3.53 16.78
C ARG A 211 -11.01 -3.35 16.73
N ILE A 212 -10.47 -2.34 17.41
CA ILE A 212 -9.01 -2.13 17.52
C ILE A 212 -8.33 -3.35 18.16
N PHE A 213 -8.88 -3.85 19.26
CA PHE A 213 -8.38 -5.07 19.91
C PHE A 213 -8.40 -6.28 18.96
N ILE A 214 -9.55 -6.51 18.28
CA ILE A 214 -9.69 -7.59 17.30
C ILE A 214 -8.68 -7.45 16.16
N SER A 215 -8.43 -6.24 15.65
CA SER A 215 -7.44 -5.96 14.61
C SER A 215 -6.03 -6.38 15.01
N LYS A 216 -5.59 -6.00 16.23
CA LYS A 216 -4.27 -6.39 16.75
C LYS A 216 -4.11 -7.90 16.86
N ILE A 217 -5.12 -8.58 17.40
CA ILE A 217 -5.12 -10.04 17.52
C ILE A 217 -5.15 -10.69 16.13
N HIS A 218 -6.00 -10.20 15.23
CA HIS A 218 -6.12 -10.70 13.88
C HIS A 218 -4.79 -10.65 13.13
N PHE A 219 -4.06 -9.53 13.23
CA PHE A 219 -2.73 -9.37 12.64
C PHE A 219 -1.76 -10.48 13.08
N LEU A 220 -1.68 -10.76 14.38
CA LEU A 220 -0.79 -11.79 14.93
C LEU A 220 -1.14 -13.18 14.40
N PHE A 221 -2.43 -13.48 14.24
CA PHE A 221 -2.86 -14.78 13.74
C PHE A 221 -2.65 -14.93 12.23
N VAL A 222 -2.95 -13.92 11.42
CA VAL A 222 -2.82 -14.05 9.96
C VAL A 222 -1.38 -13.99 9.48
N ASN A 223 -0.47 -13.39 10.24
CA ASN A 223 0.93 -13.21 9.83
C ASN A 223 1.90 -14.16 10.55
N ASN A 224 1.41 -15.32 10.98
CA ASN A 224 2.24 -16.39 11.50
C ASN A 224 2.50 -17.49 10.45
N ILE A 225 3.53 -18.31 10.69
CA ILE A 225 3.97 -19.35 9.75
C ILE A 225 2.90 -20.42 9.50
N PHE A 226 2.06 -20.72 10.50
CA PHE A 226 0.95 -21.67 10.34
C PHE A 226 -0.10 -21.14 9.38
N SER A 227 -0.43 -19.85 9.45
CA SER A 227 -1.34 -19.20 8.51
C SER A 227 -0.75 -19.22 7.10
N ASP A 228 0.56 -19.06 6.93
CA ASP A 228 1.20 -19.15 5.62
C ASP A 228 1.19 -20.58 5.06
N LEU A 229 1.43 -21.60 5.91
CA LEU A 229 1.28 -23.01 5.55
C LEU A 229 -0.15 -23.30 5.05
N ILE A 230 -1.15 -22.87 5.81
CA ILE A 230 -2.57 -23.06 5.45
C ILE A 230 -2.88 -22.33 4.15
N ASN A 231 -2.49 -21.07 4.01
CA ASN A 231 -2.79 -20.27 2.81
C ASN A 231 -2.13 -20.88 1.55
N LYS A 232 -0.90 -21.41 1.66
CA LYS A 232 -0.19 -21.99 0.51
C LYS A 232 -0.67 -23.40 0.14
N TYR A 233 -0.94 -24.26 1.13
CA TYR A 233 -1.12 -25.70 0.89
C TYR A 233 -2.53 -26.22 1.13
N SER A 234 -3.39 -25.47 1.83
CA SER A 234 -4.78 -25.87 1.99
C SER A 234 -5.64 -25.23 0.91
N LYS A 235 -6.37 -26.05 0.14
CA LYS A 235 -7.51 -25.58 -0.70
C LYS A 235 -8.70 -25.11 0.14
N LEU A 236 -8.61 -25.23 1.46
CA LEU A 236 -9.68 -24.95 2.41
C LEU A 236 -9.46 -23.57 3.04
N ASN A 237 -10.48 -22.71 2.94
CA ASN A 237 -10.63 -21.48 3.71
C ASN A 237 -10.81 -21.77 5.23
N THR A 238 -10.04 -22.69 5.83
CA THR A 238 -10.21 -23.18 7.21
C THR A 238 -10.08 -22.03 8.21
N TYR A 239 -9.24 -21.04 7.90
CA TYR A 239 -9.08 -19.85 8.72
C TYR A 239 -10.35 -18.99 8.79
N LYS A 240 -11.14 -18.89 7.70
CA LYS A 240 -12.44 -18.20 7.73
C LYS A 240 -13.46 -18.93 8.61
N VAL A 241 -13.39 -20.25 8.71
CA VAL A 241 -14.27 -21.07 9.57
C VAL A 241 -13.91 -20.87 11.04
N ILE A 242 -12.63 -20.92 11.38
CA ILE A 242 -12.14 -20.70 12.76
C ILE A 242 -12.46 -19.28 13.23
N ILE A 243 -12.21 -18.25 12.40
CA ILE A 243 -12.59 -16.86 12.70
C ILE A 243 -14.09 -16.70 12.82
N LYS A 244 -14.91 -17.27 11.92
CA LYS A 244 -16.37 -17.22 12.05
C LYS A 244 -16.83 -17.84 13.37
N LYS A 245 -16.17 -18.89 13.85
CA LYS A 245 -16.47 -19.53 15.13
C LYS A 245 -16.09 -18.63 16.30
N LEU A 246 -14.90 -18.02 16.28
CA LEU A 246 -14.44 -17.09 17.31
C LEU A 246 -15.31 -15.80 17.38
N LEU A 247 -15.74 -15.28 16.23
CA LEU A 247 -16.64 -14.12 16.16
C LEU A 247 -18.07 -14.47 16.60
N LYS A 248 -18.56 -15.70 16.34
CA LYS A 248 -19.88 -16.16 16.80
C LYS A 248 -19.99 -16.40 18.30
N ILE A 249 -18.89 -16.65 19.00
CA ILE A 249 -18.88 -16.81 20.47
C ILE A 249 -18.96 -15.43 21.18
N SER A 250 -18.86 -14.32 20.42
CA SER A 250 -18.82 -12.95 20.95
C SER A 250 -20.10 -12.13 20.75
N ASN A 251 -21.22 -12.81 20.45
CA ASN A 251 -22.58 -12.25 20.41
C ASN A 251 -23.40 -12.77 21.59
#